data_AF-K0NLA5-F1
#
_entry.id   AF-K0NLA5-F1
#
_cell.length_a   1.000
_cell.length_b   1.000
_cell.length_c   1.000
_cell.angle_alpha   90.00
_cell.angle_beta   90.00
_cell.angle_gamma   90.00
#
_symmetry.space_group_name_H-M   'P 1'
#
loop_
_entity.id
_entity.type
_entity.pdbx_description
1 polymer ?
#
loop_
_entity_poly.entity_id
_entity_poly.type
_entity_poly.pdbx_seq_one_letter_code
_entity_poly.pdbx_strand_id
1 'polypeptide(L)'
;MEALISDILEVIKDYREDDPFFPTIDENHINRWICQFDEDDQKFLLTELLHILPKSYLSKSKTLRILANNFEVLRKDFGYQSVQDFLNETEFLDCQEEEKSQKILLDFVDDILQEKYDYAIEDCGSKKIKNWLYIDDVLASGGTFRIDIENEIENYGVEKFLDSNIRIIGLFFILHSWGLSNSKFVLSKKFGNEIKKQLKYYRVAEIDNNPHVNYYHPNPKFNHIYPIESDQGKEFLKFIEEAFERSYEMRNEKLAFRNPDFPKIEKFYSSKEDRIRYENIILDKGIQIINSIDNLCAQSLRPLGMAPPSFKTLGTGSHFFTWRNISNTCPLVYWWGANNWHPLFPVQNRGLK
;
A
#
# COMPACT_ATOMS: atom_id res chain seq x y z
N MET A 1 -19.74 -20.45 11.06
CA MET A 1 -19.01 -19.16 11.05
C MET A 1 -17.79 -19.24 11.95
N GLU A 2 -17.90 -19.80 13.15
CA GLU A 2 -16.79 -20.02 14.10
C GLU A 2 -15.50 -20.55 13.44
N ALA A 3 -15.57 -21.65 12.68
CA ALA A 3 -14.38 -22.19 11.99
C ALA A 3 -13.72 -21.18 11.04
N LEU A 4 -14.50 -20.41 10.26
CA LEU A 4 -13.96 -19.39 9.36
C LEU A 4 -13.30 -18.24 10.14
N ILE A 5 -13.87 -17.87 11.28
CA ILE A 5 -13.33 -16.84 12.17
C ILE A 5 -11.98 -17.30 12.73
N SER A 6 -11.91 -18.54 13.21
CA SER A 6 -10.67 -19.15 13.72
C SER A 6 -9.59 -19.22 12.63
N ASP A 7 -9.96 -19.64 11.42
CA ASP A 7 -9.04 -19.69 10.28
C ASP A 7 -8.53 -18.30 9.87
N ILE A 8 -9.39 -17.27 9.90
CA ILE A 8 -8.98 -15.88 9.65
C ILE A 8 -8.01 -15.40 10.73
N LEU A 9 -8.32 -15.68 12.01
CA LEU A 9 -7.46 -15.33 13.14
C LEU A 9 -6.06 -15.91 12.95
N GLU A 10 -5.93 -17.17 12.57
CA GLU A 10 -4.64 -17.80 12.31
C GLU A 10 -3.80 -17.09 11.24
N VAL A 11 -4.44 -16.46 10.25
CA VAL A 11 -3.75 -15.69 9.21
C VAL A 11 -3.27 -14.32 9.72
N ILE A 12 -4.02 -13.67 10.62
CA ILE A 12 -3.79 -12.27 11.02
C ILE A 12 -3.34 -12.08 12.47
N LYS A 13 -3.14 -13.17 13.23
CA LYS A 13 -2.85 -13.12 14.68
C LYS A 13 -1.60 -12.34 15.07
N ASP A 14 -0.61 -12.23 14.18
CA ASP A 14 0.60 -11.44 14.42
C ASP A 14 0.40 -9.93 14.15
N TYR A 15 -0.83 -9.51 13.80
CA TYR A 15 -1.14 -8.11 13.61
C TYR A 15 -0.99 -7.34 14.93
N ARG A 16 0.06 -6.51 14.98
CA ARG A 16 0.46 -5.68 16.13
C ARG A 16 0.66 -6.46 17.42
N GLU A 17 1.04 -7.73 17.32
CA GLU A 17 1.33 -8.59 18.46
C GLU A 17 2.48 -8.04 19.34
N ASP A 18 3.44 -7.35 18.72
CA ASP A 18 4.58 -6.75 19.44
C ASP A 18 4.23 -5.41 20.15
N ASP A 19 3.03 -4.86 19.95
CA ASP A 19 2.63 -3.60 20.56
C ASP A 19 1.86 -3.87 21.86
N PRO A 20 2.46 -3.68 23.05
CA PRO A 20 1.83 -4.01 24.32
C PRO A 20 0.64 -3.11 24.65
N PHE A 21 0.46 -1.99 23.94
CA PHE A 21 -0.66 -1.06 24.12
C PHE A 21 -1.78 -1.31 23.11
N PHE A 22 -1.59 -2.24 22.17
CA PHE A 22 -2.57 -2.55 21.14
C PHE A 22 -3.50 -3.70 21.57
N PRO A 23 -4.83 -3.59 21.37
CA PRO A 23 -5.74 -4.69 21.69
C PRO A 23 -5.41 -5.93 20.86
N THR A 24 -5.27 -7.07 21.53
CA THR A 24 -5.10 -8.36 20.86
C THR A 24 -6.31 -8.66 19.97
N ILE A 25 -6.05 -9.04 18.72
CA ILE A 25 -7.08 -9.56 17.82
C ILE A 25 -7.40 -10.99 18.25
N ASP A 26 -8.65 -11.23 18.67
CA ASP A 26 -9.18 -12.55 19.02
C ASP A 26 -10.42 -12.90 18.16
N GLU A 27 -11.01 -14.07 18.39
CA GLU A 27 -12.21 -14.50 17.66
C GLU A 27 -13.40 -13.56 17.90
N ASN A 28 -13.54 -13.01 19.12
CA ASN A 28 -14.58 -12.04 19.45
C ASN A 28 -14.42 -10.75 18.65
N HIS A 29 -13.18 -10.28 18.44
CA HIS A 29 -12.87 -9.11 17.64
C HIS A 29 -13.34 -9.28 16.19
N ILE A 30 -13.02 -10.42 15.57
CA ILE A 30 -13.46 -10.73 14.20
C ILE A 30 -14.98 -10.91 14.15
N ASN A 31 -15.58 -11.55 15.15
CA ASN A 31 -17.03 -11.72 15.25
C ASN A 31 -17.76 -10.36 15.34
N ARG A 32 -17.27 -9.43 16.17
CA ARG A 32 -17.82 -8.07 16.24
C ARG A 32 -17.71 -7.35 14.90
N TRP A 33 -16.59 -7.50 14.20
CA TRP A 33 -16.41 -6.88 12.88
C TRP A 33 -17.46 -7.40 11.88
N ILE A 34 -17.61 -8.72 11.75
CA ILE A 34 -18.50 -9.31 10.75
C ILE A 34 -19.99 -9.10 11.06
N CYS A 35 -20.39 -9.05 12.33
CA CYS A 35 -21.79 -8.83 12.72
C CYS A 35 -22.32 -7.42 12.37
N GLN A 36 -21.50 -6.51 11.86
CA GLN A 36 -21.92 -5.20 11.36
C GLN A 36 -22.35 -5.22 9.87
N PHE A 37 -22.17 -6.37 9.21
CA PHE A 37 -22.66 -6.62 7.86
C PHE A 37 -24.00 -7.37 7.93
N ASP A 38 -24.74 -7.27 6.83
CA ASP A 38 -26.05 -7.89 6.68
C ASP A 38 -25.94 -9.41 6.86
N GLU A 39 -26.87 -10.02 7.60
CA GLU A 39 -26.76 -11.43 8.04
C GLU A 39 -26.53 -12.41 6.87
N ASP A 40 -27.17 -12.15 5.73
CA ASP A 40 -27.07 -12.96 4.51
C ASP A 40 -25.69 -12.87 3.82
N ASP A 41 -24.89 -11.85 4.15
CA ASP A 41 -23.55 -11.62 3.61
C ASP A 41 -22.42 -12.09 4.53
N GLN A 42 -22.68 -12.26 5.84
CA GLN A 42 -21.63 -12.52 6.84
C GLN A 42 -20.80 -13.77 6.50
N LYS A 43 -21.46 -14.89 6.22
CA LYS A 43 -20.77 -16.15 5.89
C LYS A 43 -20.00 -16.03 4.58
N PHE A 44 -20.55 -15.34 3.59
CA PHE A 44 -19.89 -15.12 2.30
C PHE A 44 -18.62 -14.28 2.48
N LEU A 45 -18.72 -13.14 3.16
CA LEU A 45 -17.60 -12.25 3.44
C LEU A 45 -16.47 -12.95 4.18
N LEU A 46 -16.76 -13.74 5.22
CA LEU A 46 -15.72 -14.52 5.92
C LEU A 46 -15.05 -15.53 5.00
N THR A 47 -15.83 -16.22 4.16
CA THR A 47 -15.29 -17.21 3.22
C THR A 47 -14.38 -16.55 2.18
N GLU A 48 -14.82 -15.45 1.59
CA GLU A 48 -14.06 -14.74 0.56
C GLU A 48 -12.84 -14.02 1.15
N LEU A 49 -12.98 -13.42 2.34
CA LEU A 49 -11.87 -12.82 3.06
C LEU A 49 -10.79 -13.86 3.40
N LEU A 50 -11.18 -15.04 3.88
CA LEU A 50 -10.24 -16.15 4.15
C LEU A 50 -9.54 -16.64 2.87
N HIS A 51 -10.21 -16.58 1.71
CA HIS A 51 -9.58 -16.88 0.43
C HIS A 51 -8.52 -15.85 0.03
N ILE A 52 -8.76 -14.57 0.34
CA ILE A 52 -7.92 -13.45 -0.11
C ILE A 52 -6.76 -13.17 0.85
N LEU A 53 -6.98 -13.23 2.17
CA LEU A 53 -6.00 -12.85 3.18
C LEU A 53 -4.65 -13.56 3.03
N PRO A 54 -4.54 -14.88 2.75
CA PRO A 54 -3.24 -15.52 2.54
C PRO A 54 -2.42 -14.92 1.39
N LYS A 55 -3.09 -14.30 0.42
CA LYS A 55 -2.48 -13.65 -0.75
C LYS A 55 -2.12 -12.19 -0.47
N SER A 56 -2.71 -11.57 0.55
CA SER A 56 -2.67 -10.12 0.72
C SER A 56 -2.28 -9.63 2.12
N TYR A 57 -2.22 -10.53 3.10
CA TYR A 57 -1.63 -10.29 4.40
C TYR A 57 -0.14 -10.64 4.39
N LEU A 58 0.67 -9.71 4.89
CA LEU A 58 2.11 -9.85 5.06
C LEU A 58 2.39 -9.99 6.56
N SER A 59 2.71 -11.21 7.01
CA SER A 59 3.13 -11.45 8.39
C SER A 59 4.54 -10.92 8.65
N LYS A 60 4.88 -10.69 9.92
CA LYS A 60 6.20 -10.22 10.36
C LYS A 60 7.30 -11.15 9.86
N SER A 61 7.15 -12.44 10.17
CA SER A 61 8.13 -13.48 9.81
C SER A 61 8.34 -13.58 8.30
N LYS A 62 7.26 -13.53 7.50
CA LYS A 62 7.33 -13.58 6.04
C LYS A 62 8.04 -12.34 5.50
N THR A 63 7.72 -11.17 6.02
CA THR A 63 8.27 -9.90 5.50
C THR A 63 9.73 -9.74 5.86
N LEU A 64 10.12 -9.95 7.13
CA LEU A 64 11.52 -9.87 7.56
C LEU A 64 12.38 -10.89 6.81
N ARG A 65 11.87 -12.10 6.56
CA ARG A 65 12.57 -13.09 5.74
C ARG A 65 12.81 -12.60 4.30
N ILE A 66 11.81 -11.97 3.69
CA ILE A 66 11.95 -11.44 2.32
C ILE A 66 12.90 -10.24 2.31
N LEU A 67 12.75 -9.31 3.25
CA LEU A 67 13.64 -8.15 3.41
C LEU A 67 15.10 -8.58 3.57
N ALA A 68 15.36 -9.55 4.44
CA ALA A 68 16.70 -10.06 4.67
C ALA A 68 17.32 -10.75 3.45
N ASN A 69 16.49 -11.32 2.57
CA ASN A 69 16.94 -11.90 1.30
C ASN A 69 17.10 -10.84 0.19
N ASN A 70 16.50 -9.65 0.33
CA ASN A 70 16.60 -8.59 -0.68
C ASN A 70 18.05 -8.11 -0.84
N PHE A 71 18.87 -8.07 0.21
CA PHE A 71 20.28 -7.66 0.08
C PHE A 71 21.09 -8.62 -0.80
N GLU A 72 20.83 -9.92 -0.73
CA GLU A 72 21.41 -10.89 -1.66
C GLU A 72 20.90 -10.72 -3.09
N VAL A 73 19.62 -10.36 -3.26
CA VAL A 73 19.05 -10.04 -4.58
C VAL A 73 19.71 -8.79 -5.15
N LEU A 74 19.79 -7.71 -4.39
CA LEU A 74 20.41 -6.44 -4.78
C LEU A 74 21.89 -6.64 -5.14
N ARG A 75 22.63 -7.40 -4.31
CA ARG A 75 24.02 -7.77 -4.60
C ARG A 75 24.15 -8.44 -5.97
N LYS A 76 23.31 -9.44 -6.26
CA LYS A 76 23.33 -10.17 -7.53
C LYS A 76 22.94 -9.29 -8.71
N ASP A 77 21.84 -8.54 -8.59
CA ASP A 77 21.30 -7.68 -9.64
C ASP A 77 22.29 -6.59 -10.07
N PHE A 78 23.11 -6.09 -9.13
CA PHE A 78 24.12 -5.07 -9.40
C PHE A 78 25.55 -5.62 -9.52
N GLY A 79 25.73 -6.95 -9.51
CA GLY A 79 27.01 -7.60 -9.81
C GLY A 79 28.09 -7.45 -8.72
N TYR A 80 27.71 -7.27 -7.46
CA TYR A 80 28.64 -7.21 -6.33
C TYR A 80 29.11 -8.62 -5.90
N GLN A 81 30.36 -8.71 -5.44
CA GLN A 81 30.93 -9.99 -4.98
C GLN A 81 30.31 -10.45 -3.66
N SER A 82 30.15 -9.52 -2.70
CA SER A 82 29.54 -9.75 -1.40
C SER A 82 28.46 -8.71 -1.08
N VAL A 83 27.59 -8.99 -0.10
CA VAL A 83 26.60 -8.01 0.38
C VAL A 83 27.32 -6.82 1.00
N GLN A 84 28.40 -7.05 1.75
CA GLN A 84 29.23 -5.99 2.31
C GLN A 84 29.80 -5.07 1.22
N ASP A 85 30.25 -5.60 0.08
CA ASP A 85 30.71 -4.73 -1.03
C ASP A 85 29.60 -3.84 -1.59
N PHE A 86 28.37 -4.35 -1.64
CA PHE A 86 27.21 -3.55 -2.01
C PHE A 86 26.92 -2.47 -0.95
N LEU A 87 26.88 -2.83 0.33
CA LEU A 87 26.59 -1.92 1.45
C LEU A 87 27.66 -0.83 1.61
N ASN A 88 28.93 -1.16 1.38
CA ASN A 88 30.04 -0.20 1.37
C ASN A 88 29.85 0.93 0.34
N GLU A 89 29.14 0.68 -0.76
CA GLU A 89 28.84 1.68 -1.79
C GLU A 89 27.38 2.18 -1.74
N THR A 90 26.66 1.87 -0.66
CA THR A 90 25.24 2.20 -0.48
C THR A 90 25.05 3.17 0.69
N GLU A 91 24.29 4.22 0.45
CA GLU A 91 23.82 5.16 1.46
C GLU A 91 22.33 4.91 1.68
N PHE A 92 21.92 4.72 2.93
CA PHE A 92 20.51 4.61 3.30
C PHE A 92 19.92 6.00 3.42
N LEU A 93 18.87 6.27 2.65
CA LEU A 93 18.16 7.53 2.73
C LEU A 93 17.23 7.53 3.93
N ASP A 94 17.36 8.56 4.74
CA ASP A 94 16.60 8.79 5.95
C ASP A 94 15.95 10.18 5.86
N CYS A 95 14.84 10.23 5.11
CA CYS A 95 14.20 11.46 4.67
C CYS A 95 13.03 11.88 5.56
N GLN A 96 12.51 10.97 6.39
CA GLN A 96 11.28 11.17 7.14
C GLN A 96 11.52 11.44 8.64
N GLU A 97 10.59 12.16 9.26
CA GLU A 97 10.59 12.44 10.70
C GLU A 97 10.54 11.15 11.54
N GLU A 98 11.00 11.22 12.80
CA GLU A 98 11.08 10.09 13.76
C GLU A 98 9.79 9.27 13.88
N GLU A 99 8.64 9.93 13.73
CA GLU A 99 7.31 9.34 13.96
C GLU A 99 6.75 8.58 12.73
N LYS A 100 7.51 8.50 11.64
CA LYS A 100 7.09 7.89 10.37
C LYS A 100 7.58 6.45 10.20
N SER A 101 7.00 5.74 9.24
CA SER A 101 7.27 4.34 8.96
C SER A 101 8.74 4.06 8.64
N GLN A 102 9.40 4.96 7.90
CA GLN A 102 10.77 4.74 7.42
C GLN A 102 11.78 4.53 8.54
N LYS A 103 11.70 5.30 9.64
CA LYS A 103 12.64 5.18 10.77
C LYS A 103 12.60 3.81 11.42
N ILE A 104 11.39 3.37 11.77
CA ILE A 104 11.18 2.03 12.31
C ILE A 104 11.62 0.96 11.30
N LEU A 105 11.44 1.18 10.00
CA LEU A 105 11.92 0.24 8.97
C LEU A 105 13.44 0.19 8.87
N LEU A 106 14.14 1.30 9.07
CA LEU A 106 15.59 1.34 9.15
C LEU A 106 16.08 0.55 10.36
N ASP A 107 15.41 0.64 11.52
CA ASP A 107 15.77 -0.18 12.69
C ASP A 107 15.68 -1.69 12.38
N PHE A 108 14.61 -2.14 11.72
CA PHE A 108 14.52 -3.55 11.28
C PHE A 108 15.57 -3.94 10.25
N VAL A 109 15.99 -3.00 9.40
CA VAL A 109 17.10 -3.24 8.47
C VAL A 109 18.39 -3.39 9.26
N ASP A 110 18.66 -2.53 10.23
CA ASP A 110 19.87 -2.59 11.06
C ASP A 110 19.94 -3.93 11.81
N ASP A 111 18.85 -4.35 12.46
CA ASP A 111 18.74 -5.67 13.11
C ASP A 111 19.09 -6.81 12.14
N ILE A 112 18.53 -6.77 10.91
CA ILE A 112 18.82 -7.77 9.88
C ILE A 112 20.29 -7.74 9.45
N LEU A 113 20.87 -6.55 9.32
CA LEU A 113 22.26 -6.39 8.92
C LEU A 113 23.21 -6.93 9.98
N GLN A 114 22.95 -6.63 11.25
CA GLN A 114 23.71 -7.13 12.39
C GLN A 114 23.63 -8.65 12.48
N GLU A 115 22.43 -9.21 12.48
CA GLU A 115 22.23 -10.66 12.63
C GLU A 115 22.84 -11.49 11.49
N LYS A 116 22.78 -11.00 10.25
CA LYS A 116 23.17 -11.79 9.06
C LYS A 116 24.54 -11.48 8.51
N TYR A 117 25.00 -10.24 8.64
CA TYR A 117 26.18 -9.76 7.94
C TYR A 117 27.22 -9.14 8.89
N ASP A 118 26.94 -9.07 10.19
CA ASP A 118 27.78 -8.42 11.21
C ASP A 118 28.13 -6.98 10.78
N TYR A 119 27.07 -6.23 10.43
CA TYR A 119 27.16 -4.92 9.79
C TYR A 119 26.07 -3.98 10.33
N ALA A 120 26.39 -2.70 10.55
CA ALA A 120 25.40 -1.67 10.86
C ALA A 120 25.07 -0.82 9.61
N ILE A 121 23.90 -0.16 9.63
CA ILE A 121 23.60 0.93 8.69
C ILE A 121 24.67 2.02 8.78
N GLU A 122 25.18 2.29 9.98
CA GLU A 122 26.24 3.27 10.25
C GLU A 122 27.58 2.92 9.56
N ASP A 123 27.83 1.64 9.30
CA ASP A 123 29.02 1.16 8.59
C ASP A 123 28.86 1.25 7.05
N CYS A 124 27.66 1.55 6.56
CA CYS A 124 27.37 1.65 5.13
C CYS A 124 27.99 2.91 4.51
N GLY A 125 28.17 2.91 3.20
CA GLY A 125 28.70 4.08 2.48
C GLY A 125 30.17 4.40 2.76
N SER A 126 30.95 3.44 3.27
CA SER A 126 32.40 3.60 3.55
C SER A 126 33.27 3.83 2.30
N LYS A 127 32.74 3.54 1.10
CA LYS A 127 33.38 3.75 -0.21
C LYS A 127 32.63 4.82 -1.02
N LYS A 128 33.09 5.09 -2.24
CA LYS A 128 32.40 5.99 -3.17
C LYS A 128 30.97 5.52 -3.41
N ILE A 129 30.00 6.33 -2.98
CA ILE A 129 28.57 6.03 -3.11
C ILE A 129 28.18 5.81 -4.57
N LYS A 130 27.51 4.68 -4.82
CA LYS A 130 26.88 4.34 -6.10
C LYS A 130 25.41 4.00 -5.96
N ASN A 131 24.91 3.84 -4.74
CA ASN A 131 23.52 3.49 -4.47
C ASN A 131 22.97 4.38 -3.35
N TRP A 132 21.80 4.94 -3.58
CA TRP A 132 20.92 5.48 -2.56
C TRP A 132 19.78 4.50 -2.36
N LEU A 133 19.59 4.02 -1.13
CA LEU A 133 18.55 3.06 -0.80
C LEU A 133 17.47 3.74 0.03
N TYR A 134 16.27 3.81 -0.54
CA TYR A 134 15.06 4.31 0.12
C TYR A 134 14.18 3.13 0.52
N ILE A 135 13.75 3.08 1.78
CA ILE A 135 12.83 2.06 2.28
C ILE A 135 11.54 2.69 2.81
N ASP A 136 10.39 2.10 2.50
CA ASP A 136 9.09 2.49 3.06
C ASP A 136 8.07 1.33 2.99
N ASP A 137 6.99 1.40 3.75
CA ASP A 137 5.98 0.35 3.82
C ASP A 137 5.23 0.23 2.48
N VAL A 138 4.69 1.35 1.97
CA VAL A 138 3.76 1.33 0.84
C VAL A 138 4.03 2.45 -0.17
N LEU A 139 4.35 2.08 -1.41
CA LEU A 139 4.25 3.00 -2.55
C LEU A 139 2.81 2.96 -3.08
N ALA A 140 1.95 3.85 -2.57
CA ALA A 140 0.56 4.00 -3.01
C ALA A 140 0.42 5.00 -4.17
N SER A 141 0.19 6.28 -3.89
CA SER A 141 0.17 7.33 -4.93
C SER A 141 1.58 7.73 -5.41
N GLY A 142 2.59 7.39 -4.60
CA GLY A 142 3.99 7.79 -4.79
C GLY A 142 4.29 9.25 -4.38
N GLY A 143 3.37 9.92 -3.67
CA GLY A 143 3.56 11.30 -3.23
C GLY A 143 4.82 11.48 -2.38
N THR A 144 4.87 10.79 -1.24
CA THR A 144 5.97 10.87 -0.26
C THR A 144 7.32 10.53 -0.89
N PHE A 145 7.46 9.31 -1.44
CA PHE A 145 8.67 8.89 -2.15
C PHE A 145 9.17 9.91 -3.17
N ARG A 146 8.29 10.50 -3.99
CA ARG A 146 8.71 11.51 -4.97
C ARG A 146 9.27 12.76 -4.31
N ILE A 147 8.60 13.28 -3.29
CA ILE A 147 9.02 14.50 -2.60
C ILE A 147 10.37 14.27 -1.92
N ASP A 148 10.53 13.13 -1.23
CA ASP A 148 11.77 12.76 -0.56
C ASP A 148 12.93 12.66 -1.57
N ILE A 149 12.75 11.90 -2.64
CA ILE A 149 13.78 11.75 -3.69
C ILE A 149 14.07 13.06 -4.42
N GLU A 150 13.05 13.88 -4.66
CA GLU A 150 13.21 15.19 -5.27
C GLU A 150 14.10 16.10 -4.41
N ASN A 151 13.83 16.16 -3.11
CA ASN A 151 14.63 16.92 -2.16
C ASN A 151 16.07 16.40 -2.09
N GLU A 152 16.29 15.08 -2.04
CA GLU A 152 17.63 14.49 -2.01
C GLU A 152 18.45 14.82 -3.27
N ILE A 153 17.84 14.72 -4.46
CA ILE A 153 18.51 15.08 -5.72
C ILE A 153 18.86 16.57 -5.76
N GLU A 154 17.94 17.43 -5.30
CA GLU A 154 18.17 18.88 -5.25
C GLU A 154 19.29 19.25 -4.26
N ASN A 155 19.30 18.64 -3.08
CA ASN A 155 20.33 18.86 -2.06
C ASN A 155 21.71 18.39 -2.53
N TYR A 156 21.80 17.26 -3.24
CA TYR A 156 23.05 16.78 -3.82
C TYR A 156 23.52 17.64 -5.01
N GLY A 157 22.59 18.31 -5.68
CA GLY A 157 22.77 19.08 -6.91
C GLY A 157 22.36 18.27 -8.13
N VAL A 158 21.34 18.76 -8.85
CA VAL A 158 20.69 18.04 -9.96
C VAL A 158 21.67 17.60 -11.06
N GLU A 159 22.48 18.52 -11.59
CA GLU A 159 23.46 18.20 -12.66
C GLU A 159 24.49 17.18 -12.15
N LYS A 160 25.02 17.39 -10.95
CA LYS A 160 25.97 16.48 -10.30
C LYS A 160 25.37 15.08 -10.11
N PHE A 161 24.10 14.99 -9.73
CA PHE A 161 23.40 13.70 -9.57
C PHE A 161 23.21 13.00 -10.92
N LEU A 162 22.74 13.72 -11.94
CA LEU A 162 22.49 13.14 -13.27
C LEU A 162 23.79 12.71 -13.96
N ASP A 163 24.87 13.45 -13.78
CA ASP A 163 26.22 13.07 -14.24
C ASP A 163 26.85 11.97 -13.39
N SER A 164 26.33 11.75 -12.18
CA SER A 164 26.74 10.62 -11.34
C SER A 164 26.12 9.32 -11.86
N ASN A 165 26.79 8.20 -11.54
CA ASN A 165 26.22 6.87 -11.74
C ASN A 165 25.49 6.36 -10.49
N ILE A 166 25.01 7.27 -9.62
CA ILE A 166 24.26 6.89 -8.42
C ILE A 166 22.89 6.34 -8.84
N ARG A 167 22.57 5.15 -8.33
CA ARG A 167 21.26 4.52 -8.50
C ARG A 167 20.39 4.83 -7.30
N ILE A 168 19.11 5.10 -7.53
CA ILE A 168 18.12 5.19 -6.46
C ILE A 168 17.37 3.86 -6.42
N ILE A 169 17.48 3.15 -5.31
CA ILE A 169 16.88 1.85 -5.06
C ILE A 169 15.72 2.07 -4.07
N GLY A 170 14.49 2.08 -4.57
CA GLY A 170 13.30 2.09 -3.72
C GLY A 170 12.89 0.66 -3.35
N LEU A 171 12.89 0.35 -2.06
CA LEU A 171 12.49 -0.94 -1.49
C LEU A 171 11.19 -0.76 -0.72
N PHE A 172 10.13 -1.44 -1.15
CA PHE A 172 8.79 -1.30 -0.56
C PHE A 172 8.26 -2.64 -0.06
N PHE A 173 7.44 -2.66 0.99
CA PHE A 173 6.69 -3.89 1.29
C PHE A 173 5.56 -4.07 0.27
N ILE A 174 4.79 -3.02 0.02
CA ILE A 174 3.69 -3.04 -0.94
C ILE A 174 3.93 -1.96 -1.99
N LEU A 175 3.86 -2.33 -3.26
CA LEU A 175 4.01 -1.40 -4.39
C LEU A 175 2.77 -1.42 -5.27
N HIS A 176 2.16 -0.25 -5.51
CA HIS A 176 1.06 -0.09 -6.46
C HIS A 176 1.60 0.21 -7.86
N SER A 177 1.19 -0.56 -8.86
CA SER A 177 1.71 -0.47 -10.23
C SER A 177 1.38 0.88 -10.88
N TRP A 178 0.23 1.49 -10.55
CA TRP A 178 -0.11 2.84 -11.01
C TRP A 178 0.69 3.92 -10.30
N GLY A 179 0.87 3.80 -8.98
CA GLY A 179 1.72 4.69 -8.19
C GLY A 179 3.15 4.75 -8.68
N LEU A 180 3.71 3.57 -9.00
CA LEU A 180 5.05 3.44 -9.56
C LEU A 180 5.16 4.14 -10.91
N SER A 181 4.18 3.91 -11.80
CA SER A 181 4.13 4.51 -13.13
C SER A 181 4.07 6.04 -13.04
N ASN A 182 3.24 6.57 -12.14
CA ASN A 182 3.12 8.00 -11.86
C ASN A 182 4.41 8.57 -11.25
N SER A 183 5.05 7.83 -10.35
CA SER A 183 6.33 8.23 -9.73
C SER A 183 7.43 8.39 -10.78
N LYS A 184 7.61 7.37 -11.62
CA LYS A 184 8.55 7.40 -12.74
C LYS A 184 8.27 8.54 -13.72
N PHE A 185 6.99 8.74 -14.06
CA PHE A 185 6.59 9.80 -14.99
C PHE A 185 6.96 11.18 -14.44
N VAL A 186 6.57 11.50 -13.21
CA VAL A 186 6.81 12.82 -12.62
C VAL A 186 8.28 13.10 -12.40
N LEU A 187 9.05 12.14 -11.85
CA LEU A 187 10.50 12.30 -11.69
C LEU A 187 11.18 12.52 -13.05
N SER A 188 10.78 11.78 -14.09
CA SER A 188 11.35 11.97 -15.43
C SER A 188 10.94 13.28 -16.11
N LYS A 189 9.77 13.82 -15.78
CA LYS A 189 9.34 15.12 -16.27
C LYS A 189 10.16 16.23 -15.63
N LYS A 190 10.51 16.09 -14.34
CA LYS A 190 11.27 17.08 -13.59
C LYS A 190 12.77 17.03 -13.89
N PHE A 191 13.38 15.85 -13.88
CA PHE A 191 14.83 15.66 -14.00
C PHE A 191 15.30 15.13 -15.37
N GLY A 192 14.37 14.99 -16.33
CA GLY A 192 14.65 14.43 -17.65
C GLY A 192 14.56 12.90 -17.69
N ASN A 193 14.57 12.34 -18.91
CA ASN A 193 14.34 10.89 -19.10
C ASN A 193 15.49 10.01 -18.59
N GLU A 194 16.70 10.55 -18.45
CA GLU A 194 17.89 9.80 -18.04
C GLU A 194 17.77 9.21 -16.63
N ILE A 195 17.08 9.91 -15.72
CA ILE A 195 16.83 9.44 -14.35
C ILE A 195 16.15 8.06 -14.31
N LYS A 196 15.38 7.70 -15.34
CA LYS A 196 14.72 6.39 -15.43
C LYS A 196 15.72 5.23 -15.38
N LYS A 197 16.96 5.44 -15.83
CA LYS A 197 18.03 4.43 -15.81
C LYS A 197 18.58 4.22 -14.40
N GLN A 198 18.58 5.28 -13.58
CA GLN A 198 19.06 5.30 -12.20
C GLN A 198 18.01 4.78 -11.20
N LEU A 199 16.71 4.89 -11.52
CA LEU A 199 15.62 4.43 -10.64
C LEU A 199 15.42 2.90 -10.72
N LYS A 200 15.56 2.22 -9.58
CA LYS A 200 15.32 0.78 -9.37
C LYS A 200 14.28 0.58 -8.26
N TYR A 201 13.41 -0.40 -8.43
CA TYR A 201 12.27 -0.61 -7.53
C TYR A 201 12.16 -2.09 -7.16
N TYR A 202 12.15 -2.36 -5.87
CA TYR A 202 11.99 -3.67 -5.29
C TYR A 202 10.75 -3.67 -4.40
N ARG A 203 10.07 -4.82 -4.34
CA ARG A 203 8.88 -4.97 -3.51
C ARG A 203 8.73 -6.38 -2.96
N VAL A 204 8.11 -6.50 -1.79
CA VAL A 204 7.66 -7.79 -1.24
C VAL A 204 6.38 -8.25 -1.96
N ALA A 205 5.43 -7.34 -2.13
CA ALA A 205 4.19 -7.57 -2.84
C ALA A 205 3.87 -6.42 -3.80
N GLU A 206 3.17 -6.75 -4.89
CA GLU A 206 2.71 -5.79 -5.88
C GLU A 206 1.19 -5.80 -5.98
N ILE A 207 0.60 -4.61 -5.92
CA ILE A 207 -0.79 -4.38 -6.24
C ILE A 207 -0.85 -3.86 -7.68
N ASP A 208 -1.44 -4.66 -8.55
CA ASP A 208 -1.73 -4.27 -9.90
C ASP A 208 -3.03 -3.45 -9.96
N ASN A 209 -2.91 -2.15 -9.72
CA ASN A 209 -4.03 -1.20 -9.71
C ASN A 209 -4.05 -0.24 -10.91
N ASN A 210 -3.25 -0.50 -11.95
CA ASN A 210 -3.22 0.37 -13.10
C ASN A 210 -4.37 0.06 -14.06
N PRO A 211 -5.36 0.98 -14.23
CA PRO A 211 -6.50 0.74 -15.10
C PRO A 211 -6.17 0.84 -16.60
N HIS A 212 -4.99 1.35 -16.95
CA HIS A 212 -4.60 1.58 -18.34
C HIS A 212 -4.21 0.27 -19.02
N VAL A 213 -5.05 -0.17 -19.95
CA VAL A 213 -4.78 -1.31 -20.84
C VAL A 213 -3.93 -0.84 -22.01
N ASN A 214 -2.79 -1.50 -22.23
CA ASN A 214 -1.89 -1.20 -23.34
C ASN A 214 -1.07 -2.45 -23.72
N TYR A 215 -0.17 -2.33 -24.70
CA TYR A 215 0.65 -3.44 -25.19
C TYR A 215 1.46 -4.15 -24.08
N TYR A 216 2.02 -3.38 -23.13
CA TYR A 216 2.81 -3.90 -22.01
C TYR A 216 1.96 -4.28 -20.79
N HIS A 217 0.68 -3.92 -20.81
CA HIS A 217 -0.28 -4.21 -19.75
C HIS A 217 -1.65 -4.63 -20.34
N PRO A 218 -1.74 -5.76 -21.08
CA PRO A 218 -2.92 -6.10 -21.85
C PRO A 218 -4.01 -6.80 -21.04
N ASN A 219 -3.73 -7.16 -19.77
CA ASN A 219 -4.65 -7.85 -18.88
C ASN A 219 -4.35 -7.47 -17.43
N PRO A 220 -4.83 -6.30 -16.97
CA PRO A 220 -4.72 -5.90 -15.56
C PRO A 220 -5.32 -6.97 -14.66
N LYS A 221 -4.60 -7.35 -13.61
CA LYS A 221 -5.02 -8.39 -12.65
C LYS A 221 -6.01 -7.85 -11.63
N PHE A 222 -5.84 -6.59 -11.24
CA PHE A 222 -6.67 -5.92 -10.25
C PHE A 222 -6.84 -6.75 -8.96
N ASN A 223 -5.71 -7.10 -8.33
CA ASN A 223 -5.63 -7.78 -7.02
C ASN A 223 -5.89 -6.80 -5.86
N HIS A 224 -6.93 -5.99 -6.01
CA HIS A 224 -7.41 -4.99 -5.08
C HIS A 224 -8.92 -4.83 -5.31
N ILE A 225 -9.60 -4.07 -4.45
CA ILE A 225 -11.04 -3.84 -4.60
C ILE A 225 -11.25 -2.76 -5.66
N TYR A 226 -11.82 -3.13 -6.80
CA TYR A 226 -12.07 -2.20 -7.90
C TYR A 226 -13.38 -2.58 -8.62
N PRO A 227 -14.53 -2.07 -8.15
CA PRO A 227 -15.84 -2.51 -8.62
C PRO A 227 -16.08 -2.11 -10.08
N ILE A 228 -16.97 -2.86 -10.72
CA ILE A 228 -17.62 -2.43 -11.96
C ILE A 228 -18.63 -1.32 -11.66
N GLU A 229 -19.09 -0.65 -12.71
CA GLU A 229 -20.04 0.45 -12.60
C GLU A 229 -21.35 0.02 -11.90
N SER A 230 -21.73 0.76 -10.86
CA SER A 230 -22.96 0.58 -10.08
C SER A 230 -23.63 1.93 -9.80
N ASP A 231 -24.94 1.90 -9.54
CA ASP A 231 -25.72 3.11 -9.27
C ASP A 231 -25.27 3.77 -7.96
N GLN A 232 -25.05 2.98 -6.91
CA GLN A 232 -24.52 3.44 -5.62
C GLN A 232 -23.15 4.11 -5.79
N GLY A 233 -22.28 3.53 -6.62
CA GLY A 233 -20.99 4.14 -6.94
C GLY A 233 -21.15 5.49 -7.63
N LYS A 234 -22.04 5.60 -8.62
CA LYS A 234 -22.30 6.88 -9.32
C LYS A 234 -22.90 7.94 -8.39
N GLU A 235 -23.81 7.55 -7.52
CA GLU A 235 -24.39 8.44 -6.51
C GLU A 235 -23.32 8.96 -5.56
N PHE A 236 -22.42 8.08 -5.09
CA PHE A 236 -21.29 8.50 -4.28
C PHE A 236 -20.35 9.46 -5.03
N LEU A 237 -20.09 9.24 -6.32
CA LEU A 237 -19.25 10.15 -7.13
C LEU A 237 -19.86 11.55 -7.28
N LYS A 238 -21.20 11.66 -7.34
CA LYS A 238 -21.90 12.97 -7.31
C LYS A 238 -21.77 13.60 -5.93
N PHE A 239 -22.08 12.84 -4.88
CA PHE A 239 -21.97 13.29 -3.50
C PHE A 239 -20.58 13.87 -3.20
N ILE A 240 -19.50 13.16 -3.54
CA ILE A 240 -18.14 13.60 -3.18
C ILE A 240 -17.65 14.83 -3.96
N GLU A 241 -18.22 15.06 -5.14
CA GLU A 241 -17.99 16.26 -5.95
C GLU A 241 -18.60 17.50 -5.30
N GLU A 242 -19.79 17.35 -4.71
CA GLU A 242 -20.54 18.41 -4.04
C GLU A 242 -20.20 18.57 -2.55
N ALA A 243 -19.60 17.54 -1.93
CA ALA A 243 -19.38 17.47 -0.48
C ALA A 243 -18.43 18.54 0.09
N PHE A 244 -17.63 19.22 -0.75
CA PHE A 244 -16.79 20.31 -0.28
C PHE A 244 -16.55 21.37 -1.34
N GLU A 245 -16.35 22.61 -0.89
CA GLU A 245 -15.89 23.70 -1.74
C GLU A 245 -14.47 23.44 -2.25
N ARG A 246 -14.27 23.58 -3.57
CA ARG A 246 -12.98 23.35 -4.24
C ARG A 246 -12.65 24.50 -5.18
N SER A 247 -11.37 24.85 -5.23
CA SER A 247 -10.81 25.77 -6.24
C SER A 247 -10.39 25.05 -7.53
N TYR A 248 -10.65 23.75 -7.64
CA TYR A 248 -10.22 22.89 -8.74
C TYR A 248 -11.32 21.89 -9.11
N GLU A 249 -11.37 21.52 -10.39
CA GLU A 249 -12.24 20.45 -10.87
C GLU A 249 -11.70 19.08 -10.46
N MET A 250 -12.62 18.16 -10.16
CA MET A 250 -12.25 16.76 -9.96
C MET A 250 -12.03 16.06 -11.31
N ARG A 251 -11.08 15.14 -11.34
CA ARG A 251 -10.62 14.42 -12.54
C ARG A 251 -10.68 12.91 -12.35
N ASN A 252 -10.44 12.17 -13.41
CA ASN A 252 -10.33 10.70 -13.43
C ASN A 252 -11.63 9.93 -13.11
N GLU A 253 -12.80 10.54 -13.31
CA GLU A 253 -14.09 9.85 -13.17
C GLU A 253 -14.19 8.59 -14.04
N LYS A 254 -13.61 8.63 -15.25
CA LYS A 254 -13.54 7.47 -16.16
C LYS A 254 -12.74 6.29 -15.59
N LEU A 255 -11.97 6.51 -14.54
CA LEU A 255 -11.18 5.49 -13.84
C LEU A 255 -11.80 5.14 -12.47
N ALA A 256 -12.99 5.62 -12.16
CA ALA A 256 -13.67 5.29 -10.90
C ALA A 256 -14.11 3.83 -10.81
N PHE A 257 -14.36 3.21 -11.96
CA PHE A 257 -14.80 1.82 -12.08
C PHE A 257 -13.86 1.01 -12.97
N ARG A 258 -13.75 -0.27 -12.65
CA ARG A 258 -13.01 -1.24 -13.43
C ARG A 258 -13.75 -1.57 -14.72
N ASN A 259 -12.99 -1.78 -15.80
CA ASN A 259 -13.54 -2.36 -17.02
C ASN A 259 -13.99 -3.81 -16.75
N PRO A 260 -15.27 -4.17 -17.01
CA PRO A 260 -15.81 -5.50 -16.72
C PRO A 260 -15.13 -6.66 -17.46
N ASP A 261 -14.44 -6.39 -18.57
CA ASP A 261 -13.72 -7.41 -19.35
C ASP A 261 -12.44 -7.92 -18.65
N PHE A 262 -11.99 -7.24 -17.59
CA PHE A 262 -10.73 -7.54 -16.90
C PHE A 262 -10.95 -7.80 -15.41
N PRO A 263 -10.22 -8.75 -14.80
CA PRO A 263 -9.22 -9.59 -15.42
C PRO A 263 -9.86 -10.67 -16.29
N LYS A 264 -9.19 -11.05 -17.38
CA LYS A 264 -9.66 -12.14 -18.26
C LYS A 264 -9.79 -13.46 -17.50
N ILE A 265 -8.86 -13.69 -16.57
CA ILE A 265 -8.79 -14.86 -15.69
C ILE A 265 -8.72 -14.35 -14.25
N GLU A 266 -9.71 -14.70 -13.44
CA GLU A 266 -9.72 -14.37 -12.01
C GLU A 266 -8.75 -15.31 -11.26
N LYS A 267 -7.92 -14.73 -10.40
CA LYS A 267 -6.88 -15.44 -9.63
C LYS A 267 -6.76 -14.93 -8.19
N PHE A 268 -7.29 -13.74 -7.92
CA PHE A 268 -7.22 -13.09 -6.63
C PHE A 268 -8.43 -13.44 -5.78
N TYR A 269 -9.64 -13.26 -6.34
CA TYR A 269 -10.90 -13.71 -5.76
C TYR A 269 -11.15 -15.19 -6.08
N SER A 270 -12.11 -15.80 -5.37
CA SER A 270 -12.46 -17.20 -5.57
C SER A 270 -13.14 -17.47 -6.92
N SER A 271 -13.98 -16.52 -7.38
CA SER A 271 -14.61 -16.52 -8.70
C SER A 271 -14.89 -15.09 -9.20
N LYS A 272 -15.33 -14.96 -10.47
CA LYS A 272 -15.70 -13.66 -11.04
C LYS A 272 -16.97 -13.11 -10.39
N GLU A 273 -17.89 -14.00 -10.08
CA GLU A 273 -19.17 -13.70 -9.44
C GLU A 273 -18.96 -13.26 -7.99
N ASP A 274 -18.11 -13.98 -7.26
CA ASP A 274 -17.76 -13.66 -5.87
C ASP A 274 -16.99 -12.35 -5.77
N ARG A 275 -16.11 -12.05 -6.74
CA ARG A 275 -15.50 -10.73 -6.85
C ARG A 275 -16.54 -9.62 -6.91
N ILE A 276 -17.52 -9.72 -7.82
CA ILE A 276 -18.53 -8.68 -8.00
C ILE A 276 -19.32 -8.49 -6.70
N ARG A 277 -19.75 -9.60 -6.08
CA ARG A 277 -20.48 -9.55 -4.81
C ARG A 277 -19.64 -8.90 -3.72
N TYR A 278 -18.39 -9.32 -3.54
CA TYR A 278 -17.49 -8.78 -2.52
C TYR A 278 -17.19 -7.29 -2.73
N GLU A 279 -16.83 -6.89 -3.95
CA GLU A 279 -16.53 -5.48 -4.27
C GLU A 279 -17.73 -4.57 -3.97
N ASN A 280 -18.96 -5.01 -4.28
CA ASN A 280 -20.17 -4.25 -4.01
C ASN A 280 -20.49 -4.15 -2.51
N ILE A 281 -20.43 -5.26 -1.76
CA ILE A 281 -20.70 -5.24 -0.32
C ILE A 281 -19.73 -4.29 0.40
N ILE A 282 -18.45 -4.34 0.04
CA ILE A 282 -17.43 -3.50 0.66
C ILE A 282 -17.61 -2.03 0.27
N LEU A 283 -17.98 -1.74 -0.98
CA LEU A 283 -18.31 -0.39 -1.43
C LEU A 283 -19.50 0.17 -0.67
N ASP A 284 -20.62 -0.56 -0.63
CA ASP A 284 -21.87 -0.11 -0.03
C ASP A 284 -21.69 0.13 1.47
N LYS A 285 -21.02 -0.80 2.17
CA LYS A 285 -20.72 -0.61 3.58
C LYS A 285 -19.76 0.56 3.83
N GLY A 286 -18.77 0.76 2.94
CA GLY A 286 -17.89 1.94 2.99
C GLY A 286 -18.67 3.26 2.80
N ILE A 287 -19.67 3.29 1.93
CA ILE A 287 -20.56 4.44 1.73
C ILE A 287 -21.40 4.68 2.99
N GLN A 288 -21.96 3.62 3.59
CA GLN A 288 -22.70 3.71 4.85
C GLN A 288 -21.83 4.31 5.98
N ILE A 289 -20.58 3.88 6.10
CA ILE A 289 -19.63 4.46 7.06
C ILE A 289 -19.44 5.95 6.79
N ILE A 290 -19.22 6.38 5.54
CA ILE A 290 -19.06 7.81 5.22
C ILE A 290 -20.31 8.61 5.57
N ASN A 291 -21.49 8.09 5.24
CA ASN A 291 -22.77 8.76 5.54
C ASN A 291 -23.05 8.86 7.04
N SER A 292 -22.39 8.06 7.88
CA SER A 292 -22.46 8.14 9.34
C SER A 292 -21.54 9.19 9.96
N ILE A 293 -20.67 9.82 9.17
CA ILE A 293 -19.75 10.86 9.64
C ILE A 293 -20.51 12.20 9.69
N ASP A 294 -20.71 12.75 10.90
CA ASP A 294 -21.40 14.04 11.09
C ASP A 294 -20.73 15.19 10.33
N ASN A 295 -19.40 15.28 10.40
CA ASN A 295 -18.62 16.34 9.77
C ASN A 295 -17.49 15.74 8.94
N LEU A 296 -17.73 15.57 7.64
CA LEU A 296 -16.72 15.05 6.71
C LEU A 296 -15.67 16.14 6.40
N CYS A 297 -14.53 16.13 7.11
CA CYS A 297 -13.46 17.12 6.89
C CYS A 297 -12.35 16.64 5.94
N ALA A 298 -12.20 15.34 5.74
CA ALA A 298 -11.11 14.77 4.95
C ALA A 298 -11.47 14.68 3.46
N GLN A 299 -11.00 15.64 2.65
CA GLN A 299 -11.28 15.70 1.20
C GLN A 299 -10.79 14.48 0.40
N SER A 300 -9.84 13.72 0.95
CA SER A 300 -9.28 12.49 0.36
C SER A 300 -10.03 11.23 0.76
N LEU A 301 -10.96 11.29 1.73
CA LEU A 301 -11.69 10.11 2.22
C LEU A 301 -12.63 9.58 1.13
N ARG A 302 -12.64 8.26 0.95
CA ARG A 302 -13.46 7.53 -0.01
C ARG A 302 -13.83 6.16 0.57
N PRO A 303 -14.93 5.51 0.14
CA PRO A 303 -15.41 4.26 0.74
C PRO A 303 -14.38 3.13 0.61
N LEU A 304 -13.69 3.06 -0.53
CA LEU A 304 -12.65 2.07 -0.81
C LEU A 304 -11.24 2.55 -0.42
N GLY A 305 -11.14 3.52 0.50
CA GLY A 305 -9.86 4.02 1.01
C GLY A 305 -9.39 5.29 0.35
N MET A 306 -8.51 6.03 1.04
CA MET A 306 -8.13 7.38 0.65
C MET A 306 -7.57 7.44 -0.78
N ALA A 307 -7.89 8.52 -1.47
CA ALA A 307 -7.40 8.86 -2.81
C ALA A 307 -6.99 10.34 -2.85
N PRO A 308 -6.21 10.79 -3.86
CA PRO A 308 -5.92 12.21 -4.05
C PRO A 308 -7.22 13.04 -4.06
N PRO A 309 -7.30 14.19 -3.35
CA PRO A 309 -8.53 15.00 -3.28
C PRO A 309 -9.11 15.39 -4.64
N SER A 310 -8.24 15.63 -5.63
CA SER A 310 -8.61 15.93 -7.02
C SER A 310 -9.21 14.76 -7.80
N PHE A 311 -9.23 13.53 -7.29
CA PHE A 311 -9.72 12.36 -8.02
C PHE A 311 -11.19 12.08 -7.69
N LYS A 312 -12.05 12.08 -8.72
CA LYS A 312 -13.45 11.62 -8.68
C LYS A 312 -13.47 10.11 -8.86
N THR A 313 -13.14 9.39 -7.80
CA THR A 313 -13.03 7.92 -7.78
C THR A 313 -13.58 7.38 -6.45
N LEU A 314 -13.78 6.06 -6.37
CA LEU A 314 -14.29 5.39 -5.17
C LEU A 314 -13.24 5.09 -4.09
N GLY A 315 -11.97 5.39 -4.38
CA GLY A 315 -10.83 5.11 -3.49
C GLY A 315 -9.73 4.32 -4.19
N THR A 316 -8.62 4.10 -3.49
CA THR A 316 -7.50 3.31 -4.04
C THR A 316 -7.78 1.80 -4.02
N GLY A 317 -8.66 1.34 -3.13
CA GLY A 317 -9.09 -0.05 -3.05
C GLY A 317 -8.03 -1.02 -2.55
N SER A 318 -6.94 -0.52 -1.94
CA SER A 318 -5.80 -1.35 -1.54
C SER A 318 -6.28 -2.50 -0.66
N HIS A 319 -5.85 -3.70 -0.99
CA HIS A 319 -6.30 -4.88 -0.27
C HIS A 319 -5.14 -5.70 0.26
N PHE A 320 -4.05 -5.04 0.64
CA PHE A 320 -2.92 -5.65 1.32
C PHE A 320 -2.75 -5.07 2.71
N PHE A 321 -2.36 -5.93 3.63
CA PHE A 321 -2.25 -5.65 5.05
C PHE A 321 -0.87 -6.11 5.53
N THR A 322 -0.28 -5.39 6.47
CA THR A 322 0.97 -5.82 7.11
C THR A 322 0.69 -6.08 8.58
N TRP A 323 1.48 -6.95 9.20
CA TRP A 323 1.43 -7.18 10.64
C TRP A 323 1.55 -5.89 11.45
N ARG A 324 2.29 -4.89 10.96
CA ARG A 324 2.50 -3.65 11.68
C ARG A 324 1.33 -2.68 11.54
N ASN A 325 0.80 -2.56 10.32
CA ASN A 325 -0.16 -1.52 10.01
C ASN A 325 -1.01 -1.83 8.77
N ILE A 326 -2.11 -1.10 8.64
CA ILE A 326 -2.95 -1.03 7.46
C ILE A 326 -2.86 0.37 6.83
N SER A 327 -2.71 0.41 5.50
CA SER A 327 -2.67 1.68 4.76
C SER A 327 -4.03 2.35 4.75
N ASN A 328 -4.06 3.68 4.83
CA ASN A 328 -5.28 4.48 4.67
C ASN A 328 -5.89 4.38 3.25
N THR A 329 -5.13 3.82 2.30
CA THR A 329 -5.60 3.52 0.95
C THR A 329 -6.45 2.24 0.87
N CYS A 330 -6.55 1.49 1.98
CA CYS A 330 -7.47 0.35 2.08
C CYS A 330 -8.91 0.80 2.33
N PRO A 331 -9.92 0.00 1.97
CA PRO A 331 -11.33 0.29 2.25
C PRO A 331 -11.61 0.59 3.73
N LEU A 332 -12.53 1.53 3.99
CA LEU A 332 -12.82 2.02 5.33
C LEU A 332 -13.29 0.93 6.28
N VAL A 333 -14.02 -0.06 5.75
CA VAL A 333 -14.53 -1.21 6.52
C VAL A 333 -13.45 -1.96 7.30
N TYR A 334 -12.19 -1.84 6.88
CA TYR A 334 -11.06 -2.54 7.51
C TYR A 334 -10.38 -1.75 8.63
N TRP A 335 -10.39 -0.41 8.62
CA TRP A 335 -9.58 0.38 9.53
C TRP A 335 -10.26 1.59 10.16
N TRP A 336 -11.42 2.02 9.65
CA TRP A 336 -12.15 3.13 10.26
C TRP A 336 -12.55 2.77 11.70
N GLY A 337 -12.33 3.64 12.67
CA GLY A 337 -12.50 3.33 14.09
C GLY A 337 -13.42 4.30 14.83
N ALA A 338 -14.43 4.83 14.15
CA ALA A 338 -15.35 5.83 14.68
C ALA A 338 -16.79 5.61 14.21
N ASN A 339 -17.73 6.40 14.74
CA ASN A 339 -19.16 6.37 14.41
C ASN A 339 -19.78 4.98 14.59
N ASN A 340 -19.46 4.34 15.72
CA ASN A 340 -19.90 2.97 16.07
C ASN A 340 -19.47 1.87 15.09
N TRP A 341 -18.49 2.13 14.22
CA TRP A 341 -17.86 1.09 13.41
C TRP A 341 -16.66 0.47 14.13
N HIS A 342 -16.66 -0.86 14.22
CA HIS A 342 -15.58 -1.68 14.76
C HIS A 342 -14.72 -2.25 13.61
N PRO A 343 -13.46 -1.80 13.43
CA PRO A 343 -12.60 -2.25 12.33
C PRO A 343 -11.98 -3.63 12.57
N LEU A 344 -11.70 -4.35 11.49
CA LEU A 344 -10.92 -5.59 11.53
C LEU A 344 -9.45 -5.34 11.88
N PHE A 345 -8.85 -4.29 11.33
CA PHE A 345 -7.47 -3.87 11.55
C PHE A 345 -7.46 -2.46 12.17
N PRO A 346 -7.57 -2.34 13.50
CA PRO A 346 -7.57 -1.04 14.15
C PRO A 346 -6.25 -0.29 13.92
N VAL A 347 -6.32 1.03 13.84
CA VAL A 347 -5.16 1.89 13.63
C VAL A 347 -4.95 2.78 14.85
N GLN A 348 -3.68 3.07 15.18
CA GLN A 348 -3.36 4.04 16.22
C GLN A 348 -3.31 5.43 15.58
N ASN A 349 -3.84 6.44 16.28
CA ASN A 349 -3.78 7.86 15.89
C ASN A 349 -4.47 8.23 14.56
N ARG A 350 -5.38 7.40 14.03
CA ARG A 350 -6.12 7.66 12.77
C ARG A 350 -7.61 7.39 12.97
N GLY A 351 -8.47 8.25 12.43
CA GLY A 351 -9.93 8.10 12.51
C GLY A 351 -10.57 8.53 13.84
N LEU A 352 -9.83 9.22 14.72
CA LEU A 352 -10.29 9.66 16.05
C LEU A 352 -10.65 11.16 16.13
N LYS A 353 -10.84 11.83 14.98
CA LYS A 353 -11.26 13.23 14.94
C LYS A 353 -12.28 13.47 13.85
#